data_AF-A0A965VAN8-F1
#
_entry.id   AF-A0A965VAN8-F1
#
_cell.length_a   1.000
_cell.length_b   1.000
_cell.length_c   1.000
_cell.angle_alpha   90.00
_cell.angle_beta   90.00
_cell.angle_gamma   90.00
#
_symmetry.space_group_name_H-M   'P 1'
#
loop_
_entity.id
_entity.type
_entity.pdbx_description
1 polymer ?
#
loop_
_entity_poly.entity_id
_entity_poly.type
_entity_poly.pdbx_seq_one_letter_code
_entity_poly.pdbx_strand_id
1 'polypeptide(L)'
;MIFANLFTKKNSGIILVFSLFSIIFASITFVNHYNFRTYGWDLGINHNAIYDYAHFRWNDCMVMQPSFTNVLSDHFSLYPILVSPFYWIFGTWTMLLFQFLAILFGGFGIYRYVQELTKNNTISIIAVAHFFSFYGIYSALSFDYHDNVVATMFVPWFLLYFEQKNWKKTILFFVLILIAKENMALWAVFLGFGLAFKALVQKDRKTALIGSYFATAALIYFLLVIKVIIPSLATPGREYLHNSFNALGGNFGEVLINIFKHPLKTVELLFTNHSGDPIYDGIKAETYFAILLAGGIALFLAPEYLIMLIPIVAQKVFNDIPIRWGISDHYSIEFAPVVIIALYTVIHRMKKWKVELAYASLAVCIFSTISFMDHRVSE
;
A
#
# COMPACT_ATOMS: atom_id res chain seq x y z
N MET A 1 22.36 9.65 15.01
CA MET A 1 23.28 10.15 13.96
C MET A 1 22.63 10.35 12.58
N ILE A 2 21.52 9.66 12.22
CA ILE A 2 20.86 9.81 10.91
C ILE A 2 20.10 11.15 10.77
N PHE A 3 19.53 11.69 11.85
CA PHE A 3 18.75 12.94 11.80
C PHE A 3 19.58 14.23 11.97
N ALA A 4 20.76 14.17 12.59
CA ALA A 4 21.57 15.36 12.88
C ALA A 4 22.20 16.00 11.63
N ASN A 5 22.34 15.26 10.54
CA ASN A 5 22.91 15.76 9.29
C ASN A 5 21.87 16.44 8.35
N LEU A 6 20.59 16.51 8.73
CA LEU A 6 19.52 17.09 7.91
C LEU A 6 19.65 18.61 7.72
N PHE A 7 20.36 19.34 8.58
CA PHE A 7 20.41 20.81 8.55
C PHE A 7 21.59 21.41 7.76
N THR A 8 22.15 20.67 6.80
CA THR A 8 23.13 21.23 5.85
C THR A 8 22.42 21.89 4.67
N LYS A 9 23.03 22.91 4.02
CA LYS A 9 22.50 23.53 2.77
C LYS A 9 22.16 22.51 1.67
N LYS A 10 22.77 21.31 1.71
CA LYS A 10 22.52 20.20 0.78
C LYS A 10 21.17 19.49 0.99
N ASN A 11 20.59 19.64 2.18
CA ASN A 11 19.37 18.96 2.63
C ASN A 11 18.18 19.93 2.80
N SER A 12 18.32 21.21 2.45
CA SER A 12 17.22 22.19 2.52
C SER A 12 16.04 21.79 1.64
N GLY A 13 16.29 21.22 0.45
CA GLY A 13 15.24 20.81 -0.48
C GLY A 13 14.38 19.66 0.05
N ILE A 14 14.99 18.64 0.67
CA ILE A 14 14.20 17.54 1.28
C ILE A 14 13.40 18.06 2.48
N ILE A 15 13.97 18.91 3.33
CA ILE A 15 13.24 19.52 4.45
C ILE A 15 12.03 20.31 3.92
N LEU A 16 12.22 21.13 2.89
CA LEU A 16 11.13 21.92 2.30
C LEU A 16 9.97 21.03 1.81
N VAL A 17 10.29 19.96 1.05
CA VAL A 17 9.28 19.01 0.57
C VAL A 17 8.55 18.37 1.74
N PHE A 18 9.27 17.84 2.73
CA PHE A 18 8.64 17.21 3.89
C PHE A 18 7.78 18.19 4.68
N SER A 19 8.25 19.40 4.94
CA SER A 19 7.49 20.42 5.66
C SER A 19 6.21 20.79 4.93
N LEU A 20 6.30 21.05 3.61
CA LEU A 20 5.15 21.40 2.79
C LEU A 20 4.09 20.30 2.81
N PHE A 21 4.48 19.06 2.47
CA PHE A 21 3.53 17.95 2.41
C PHE A 21 3.04 17.52 3.79
N SER A 22 3.84 17.64 4.84
CA SER A 22 3.38 17.37 6.22
C SER A 22 2.24 18.32 6.61
N ILE A 23 2.33 19.61 6.26
CA ILE A 23 1.27 20.58 6.51
C ILE A 23 0.02 20.22 5.72
N ILE A 24 0.16 19.89 4.44
CA ILE A 24 -0.96 19.47 3.58
C ILE A 24 -1.64 18.22 4.15
N PHE A 25 -0.89 17.17 4.44
CA PHE A 25 -1.42 15.91 4.95
C PHE A 25 -2.08 16.09 6.33
N ALA A 26 -1.46 16.86 7.22
CA ALA A 26 -2.03 17.20 8.52
C ALA A 26 -3.36 17.96 8.38
N SER A 27 -3.44 18.89 7.42
CA SER A 27 -4.65 19.67 7.14
C SER A 27 -5.81 18.83 6.60
N ILE A 28 -5.53 17.64 6.06
CA ILE A 28 -6.57 16.70 5.61
C ILE A 28 -6.98 15.82 6.79
N THR A 29 -6.04 15.03 7.32
CA THR A 29 -6.37 13.97 8.29
C THR A 29 -6.85 14.53 9.63
N PHE A 30 -6.15 15.52 10.20
CA PHE A 30 -6.47 15.99 11.55
C PHE A 30 -7.65 16.96 11.57
N VAL A 31 -7.83 17.75 10.52
CA VAL A 31 -8.99 18.65 10.40
C VAL A 31 -10.27 17.85 10.19
N ASN A 32 -10.23 16.76 9.41
CA ASN A 32 -11.39 15.87 9.28
C ASN A 32 -11.76 15.25 10.62
N HIS A 33 -10.79 14.74 11.38
CA HIS A 33 -11.07 14.19 12.72
C HIS A 33 -11.59 15.25 13.70
N TYR A 34 -10.98 16.44 13.73
CA TYR A 34 -11.41 17.54 14.59
C TYR A 34 -12.85 17.96 14.32
N ASN A 35 -13.27 17.95 13.06
CA ASN A 35 -14.62 18.32 12.64
C ASN A 35 -15.61 17.14 12.60
N PHE A 36 -15.27 16.01 13.25
CA PHE A 36 -16.12 14.81 13.31
C PHE A 36 -16.49 14.23 11.93
N ARG A 37 -15.56 14.33 10.96
CA ARG A 37 -15.69 13.76 9.59
C ARG A 37 -14.95 12.44 9.41
N THR A 38 -14.70 11.72 10.50
CA THR A 38 -14.11 10.37 10.51
C THR A 38 -15.17 9.35 10.91
N TYR A 39 -15.10 8.13 10.39
CA TYR A 39 -16.15 7.12 10.47
C TYR A 39 -15.94 6.10 11.60
N GLY A 40 -17.06 5.51 12.04
CA GLY A 40 -17.06 4.50 13.10
C GLY A 40 -16.59 3.11 12.64
N TRP A 41 -16.82 2.74 11.39
CA TRP A 41 -16.50 1.41 10.86
C TRP A 41 -15.00 1.18 10.69
N ASP A 42 -14.24 2.18 10.29
CA ASP A 42 -12.80 2.03 10.09
C ASP A 42 -12.00 2.55 11.29
N LEU A 43 -12.08 3.86 11.57
CA LEU A 43 -11.36 4.44 12.69
C LEU A 43 -11.92 4.00 14.04
N GLY A 44 -13.26 3.92 14.17
CA GLY A 44 -13.91 3.56 15.43
C GLY A 44 -13.58 2.13 15.90
N ILE A 45 -13.55 1.15 14.99
CA ILE A 45 -13.13 -0.22 15.30
C ILE A 45 -11.68 -0.26 15.78
N ASN A 46 -10.77 0.38 15.04
CA ASN A 46 -9.36 0.45 15.41
C ASN A 46 -9.16 1.16 16.76
N HIS A 47 -9.92 2.24 16.99
CA HIS A 47 -9.88 2.99 18.24
C HIS A 47 -10.36 2.14 19.43
N ASN A 48 -11.46 1.41 19.27
CA ASN A 48 -11.95 0.47 20.28
C ASN A 48 -10.90 -0.63 20.57
N ALA A 49 -10.26 -1.16 19.52
CA ALA A 49 -9.20 -2.15 19.65
C ALA A 49 -7.98 -1.64 20.43
N ILE A 50 -7.44 -0.46 20.07
CA ILE A 50 -6.29 0.08 20.80
C ILE A 50 -6.62 0.44 22.24
N TYR A 51 -7.86 0.84 22.54
CA TYR A 51 -8.30 1.10 23.90
C TYR A 51 -8.18 -0.17 24.75
N ASP A 52 -8.71 -1.30 24.27
CA ASP A 52 -8.64 -2.55 25.01
C ASP A 52 -7.21 -3.07 25.17
N TYR A 53 -6.42 -3.05 24.10
CA TYR A 53 -5.02 -3.48 24.15
C TYR A 53 -4.17 -2.61 25.07
N ALA A 54 -4.41 -1.29 25.11
CA ALA A 54 -3.72 -0.36 26.01
C ALA A 54 -4.00 -0.66 27.49
N HIS A 55 -5.14 -1.30 27.78
CA HIS A 55 -5.56 -1.75 29.12
C HIS A 55 -5.36 -3.25 29.33
N PHE A 56 -4.55 -3.91 28.48
CA PHE A 56 -4.20 -5.33 28.56
C PHE A 56 -5.41 -6.28 28.46
N ARG A 57 -6.42 -5.90 27.66
CA ARG A 57 -7.61 -6.71 27.38
C ARG A 57 -7.64 -7.13 25.92
N TRP A 58 -8.24 -8.28 25.65
CA TRP A 58 -8.61 -8.65 24.29
C TRP A 58 -9.77 -7.78 23.82
N ASN A 59 -9.73 -7.36 22.56
CA ASN A 59 -10.82 -6.62 21.96
C ASN A 59 -11.86 -7.57 21.38
N ASP A 60 -13.09 -7.44 21.85
CA ASP A 60 -14.24 -8.25 21.45
C ASP A 60 -14.98 -7.69 20.22
N CYS A 61 -14.41 -6.67 19.57
CA CYS A 61 -15.00 -5.93 18.46
C CYS A 61 -16.42 -5.43 18.76
N MET A 62 -16.64 -4.80 19.93
CA MET A 62 -17.94 -4.32 20.41
C MET A 62 -18.79 -3.61 19.33
N VAL A 63 -18.16 -2.83 18.45
CA VAL A 63 -18.83 -2.09 17.36
C VAL A 63 -19.53 -3.00 16.35
N MET A 64 -19.03 -4.23 16.16
CA MET A 64 -19.57 -5.21 15.20
C MET A 64 -20.28 -6.39 15.88
N GLN A 65 -20.56 -6.31 17.19
CA GLN A 65 -21.31 -7.35 17.87
C GLN A 65 -22.77 -7.42 17.38
N PRO A 66 -23.39 -8.62 17.35
CA PRO A 66 -22.85 -9.91 17.79
C PRO A 66 -22.07 -10.68 16.70
N SER A 67 -21.81 -10.07 15.53
CA SER A 67 -21.19 -10.76 14.39
C SER A 67 -19.72 -11.13 14.60
N PHE A 68 -19.04 -10.48 15.55
CA PHE A 68 -17.64 -10.71 15.87
C PHE A 68 -17.46 -10.85 17.38
N THR A 69 -16.53 -11.72 17.76
CA THR A 69 -16.10 -11.95 19.15
C THR A 69 -14.63 -11.57 19.38
N ASN A 70 -13.90 -11.27 18.32
CA ASN A 70 -12.51 -10.82 18.36
C ASN A 70 -12.18 -10.04 17.07
N VAL A 71 -11.66 -8.82 17.19
CA VAL A 71 -11.33 -7.98 16.01
C VAL A 71 -10.26 -8.61 15.10
N LEU A 72 -9.35 -9.40 15.66
CA LEU A 72 -8.32 -10.12 14.89
C LEU A 72 -8.89 -11.21 13.98
N SER A 73 -10.16 -11.57 14.16
CA SER A 73 -10.89 -12.49 13.28
C SER A 73 -11.55 -11.82 12.08
N ASP A 74 -11.60 -10.49 12.04
CA ASP A 74 -11.97 -9.75 10.83
C ASP A 74 -10.77 -9.68 9.88
N HIS A 75 -9.72 -9.08 10.41
CA HIS A 75 -8.44 -8.92 9.76
C HIS A 75 -7.34 -9.17 10.79
N PHE A 76 -6.35 -9.97 10.41
CA PHE A 76 -5.26 -10.25 11.33
C PHE A 76 -4.22 -9.12 11.24
N SER A 77 -4.47 -8.04 12.01
CA SER A 77 -3.54 -6.92 12.18
C SER A 77 -2.96 -6.89 13.59
N LEU A 78 -1.62 -6.84 13.69
CA LEU A 78 -0.92 -6.66 14.96
C LEU A 78 -0.52 -5.20 15.21
N TYR A 79 -0.74 -4.29 14.25
CA TYR A 79 -0.39 -2.88 14.44
C TYR A 79 -1.17 -2.21 15.58
N PRO A 80 -2.50 -2.38 15.71
CA PRO A 80 -3.24 -1.82 16.85
C PRO A 80 -2.66 -2.27 18.20
N ILE A 81 -2.24 -3.53 18.33
CA ILE A 81 -1.61 -4.04 19.56
C ILE A 81 -0.31 -3.31 19.83
N LEU A 82 0.59 -3.22 18.85
CA LEU A 82 1.91 -2.59 18.99
C LEU A 82 1.82 -1.09 19.27
N VAL A 83 0.81 -0.42 18.71
CA VAL A 83 0.63 1.03 18.81
C VAL A 83 -0.24 1.42 20.01
N SER A 84 -0.99 0.47 20.58
CA SER A 84 -1.90 0.71 21.72
C SER A 84 -1.28 1.46 22.90
N PRO A 85 0.01 1.30 23.30
CA PRO A 85 0.54 2.09 24.42
C PRO A 85 0.51 3.60 24.18
N PHE A 86 0.53 4.05 22.92
CA PHE A 86 0.46 5.47 22.57
C PHE A 86 -0.95 6.07 22.75
N TYR A 87 -1.97 5.22 22.93
CA TYR A 87 -3.32 5.63 23.32
C TYR A 87 -3.31 6.49 24.60
N TRP A 88 -2.46 6.17 25.56
CA TRP A 88 -2.35 6.92 26.82
C TRP A 88 -1.90 8.37 26.65
N ILE A 89 -1.25 8.70 25.53
CA ILE A 89 -0.74 10.04 25.23
C ILE A 89 -1.66 10.77 24.25
N PHE A 90 -2.07 10.08 23.17
CA PHE A 90 -2.77 10.72 22.05
C PHE A 90 -4.26 10.35 21.95
N GLY A 91 -4.76 9.43 22.77
CA GLY A 91 -6.17 9.03 22.79
C GLY A 91 -6.67 8.62 21.39
N THR A 92 -7.76 9.26 20.96
CA THR A 92 -8.43 9.03 19.67
C THR A 92 -7.54 9.33 18.45
N TRP A 93 -6.50 10.15 18.62
CA TRP A 93 -5.62 10.60 17.54
C TRP A 93 -4.52 9.60 17.19
N THR A 94 -4.30 8.61 18.07
CA THR A 94 -3.16 7.67 18.00
C THR A 94 -2.99 7.04 16.62
N MET A 95 -4.08 6.49 16.06
CA MET A 95 -4.02 5.76 14.79
C MET A 95 -3.78 6.70 13.60
N LEU A 96 -4.42 7.87 13.59
CA LEU A 96 -4.23 8.88 12.56
C LEU A 96 -2.78 9.42 12.57
N LEU A 97 -2.23 9.69 13.75
CA LEU A 97 -0.82 10.07 13.92
C LEU A 97 0.12 8.98 13.41
N PHE A 98 -0.18 7.71 13.71
CA PHE A 98 0.63 6.59 13.26
C PHE A 98 0.65 6.47 11.74
N GLN A 99 -0.50 6.53 11.07
CA GLN A 99 -0.60 6.53 9.61
C GLN A 99 0.08 7.74 8.97
N PHE A 100 -0.14 8.94 9.52
CA PHE A 100 0.50 10.17 9.05
C PHE A 100 2.03 10.07 9.10
N LEU A 101 2.59 9.64 10.24
CA LEU A 101 4.02 9.46 10.40
C LEU A 101 4.57 8.34 9.52
N ALA A 102 3.81 7.26 9.31
CA ALA A 102 4.18 6.18 8.41
C ALA A 102 4.31 6.69 6.97
N ILE A 103 3.38 7.51 6.47
CA ILE A 103 3.45 8.08 5.11
C ILE A 103 4.73 8.91 4.93
N LEU A 104 5.05 9.78 5.88
CA LEU A 104 6.30 10.55 5.86
C LEU A 104 7.52 9.62 5.89
N PHE A 105 7.49 8.58 6.74
CA PHE A 105 8.55 7.59 6.81
C PHE A 105 8.73 6.79 5.51
N GLY A 106 7.64 6.49 4.80
CA GLY A 106 7.64 5.87 3.48
C GLY A 106 8.26 6.78 2.42
N GLY A 107 7.90 8.08 2.42
CA GLY A 107 8.55 9.09 1.58
C GLY A 107 10.06 9.18 1.82
N PHE A 108 10.51 9.04 3.07
CA PHE A 108 11.95 8.99 3.37
C PHE A 108 12.59 7.68 2.85
N GLY A 109 11.85 6.58 2.88
CA GLY A 109 12.24 5.33 2.21
C GLY A 109 12.46 5.51 0.71
N ILE A 110 11.56 6.21 0.02
CA ILE A 110 11.69 6.56 -1.41
C ILE A 110 12.95 7.39 -1.65
N TYR A 111 13.18 8.44 -0.86
CA TYR A 111 14.41 9.24 -0.93
C TYR A 111 15.65 8.36 -0.86
N ARG A 112 15.70 7.47 0.13
CA ARG A 112 16.85 6.60 0.37
C ARG A 112 17.03 5.57 -0.73
N TYR A 113 15.95 4.98 -1.24
CA TYR A 113 15.97 4.07 -2.38
C TYR A 113 16.52 4.74 -3.64
N VAL A 114 15.95 5.88 -4.03
CA VAL A 114 16.36 6.60 -5.24
C VAL A 114 17.76 7.19 -5.09
N GLN A 115 18.15 7.60 -3.88
CA GLN A 115 19.52 8.04 -3.61
C GLN A 115 20.51 6.89 -3.74
N GLU A 116 20.17 5.68 -3.29
CA GLU A 116 21.01 4.50 -3.44
C GLU A 116 21.16 4.13 -4.92
N LEU A 117 20.07 4.16 -5.68
CA LEU A 117 20.02 3.84 -7.10
C LEU A 117 20.77 4.84 -7.97
N THR A 118 20.49 6.14 -7.80
CA THR A 118 20.93 7.19 -8.73
C THR A 118 22.18 7.92 -8.28
N LYS A 119 22.50 7.85 -6.98
CA LYS A 119 23.51 8.68 -6.30
C LYS A 119 23.30 10.19 -6.51
N ASN A 120 22.11 10.62 -6.93
CA ASN A 120 21.79 12.00 -7.27
C ASN A 120 20.74 12.60 -6.31
N ASN A 121 21.16 13.59 -5.53
CA ASN A 121 20.33 14.23 -4.52
C ASN A 121 19.08 14.90 -5.10
N THR A 122 19.22 15.59 -6.23
CA THR A 122 18.12 16.29 -6.89
C THR A 122 17.05 15.31 -7.34
N ILE A 123 17.44 14.23 -8.01
CA ILE A 123 16.49 13.19 -8.46
C ILE A 123 15.79 12.55 -7.26
N SER A 124 16.52 12.29 -6.17
CA SER A 124 15.93 11.74 -4.93
C SER A 124 14.91 12.68 -4.30
N ILE A 125 15.17 14.00 -4.28
CA ILE A 125 14.20 14.99 -3.77
C ILE A 125 12.96 15.04 -4.65
N ILE A 126 13.12 15.06 -5.98
CA ILE A 126 11.99 15.03 -6.91
C ILE A 126 11.17 13.75 -6.71
N ALA A 127 11.82 12.60 -6.47
CA ALA A 127 11.12 11.34 -6.22
C ALA A 127 10.25 11.35 -4.97
N VAL A 128 10.70 12.01 -3.89
CA VAL A 128 9.87 12.21 -2.69
C VAL A 128 8.68 13.10 -3.01
N ALA A 129 8.91 14.23 -3.67
CA ALA A 129 7.81 15.13 -4.05
C ALA A 129 6.80 14.40 -4.96
N HIS A 130 7.29 13.55 -5.85
CA HIS A 130 6.45 12.76 -6.75
C HIS A 130 5.64 11.70 -5.99
N PHE A 131 6.29 10.98 -5.07
CA PHE A 131 5.61 10.07 -4.17
C PHE A 131 4.51 10.79 -3.38
N PHE A 132 4.81 11.91 -2.73
CA PHE A 132 3.82 12.67 -1.96
C PHE A 132 2.73 13.33 -2.81
N SER A 133 2.95 13.51 -4.11
CA SER A 133 1.95 14.02 -5.06
C SER A 133 1.04 12.93 -5.62
N PHE A 134 1.29 11.65 -5.30
CA PHE A 134 0.50 10.52 -5.79
C PHE A 134 -0.92 10.55 -5.19
N TYR A 135 -1.95 10.54 -6.03
CA TYR A 135 -3.36 10.67 -5.64
C TYR A 135 -3.81 9.71 -4.53
N GLY A 136 -3.29 8.48 -4.52
CA GLY A 136 -3.62 7.46 -3.53
C GLY A 136 -3.24 7.85 -2.09
N ILE A 137 -2.25 8.73 -1.90
CA ILE A 137 -1.92 9.25 -0.57
C ILE A 137 -3.01 10.19 -0.06
N TYR A 138 -3.51 11.07 -0.94
CA TYR A 138 -4.58 12.01 -0.60
C TYR A 138 -5.88 11.28 -0.31
N SER A 139 -6.24 10.30 -1.13
CA SER A 139 -7.45 9.50 -0.95
C SER A 139 -7.40 8.66 0.34
N ALA A 140 -6.23 8.11 0.68
CA ALA A 140 -6.04 7.42 1.95
C ALA A 140 -6.08 8.35 3.18
N LEU A 141 -5.61 9.60 3.05
CA LEU A 141 -5.61 10.59 4.14
C LEU A 141 -6.96 11.28 4.33
N SER A 142 -7.73 11.43 3.25
CA SER A 142 -9.12 11.91 3.32
C SER A 142 -10.04 10.85 3.93
N PHE A 143 -9.61 9.59 3.92
CA PHE A 143 -10.25 8.49 4.60
C PHE A 143 -9.57 8.17 5.94
N ASP A 144 -10.13 7.22 6.68
CA ASP A 144 -9.68 6.86 8.02
C ASP A 144 -8.39 6.02 8.03
N TYR A 145 -7.92 5.66 9.24
CA TYR A 145 -6.76 4.79 9.43
C TYR A 145 -6.95 3.40 8.79
N HIS A 146 -5.93 2.92 8.07
CA HIS A 146 -5.88 1.55 7.55
C HIS A 146 -4.47 0.94 7.64
N ASP A 147 -4.38 -0.32 8.08
CA ASP A 147 -3.11 -1.03 8.25
C ASP A 147 -2.31 -1.18 6.94
N ASN A 148 -3.02 -1.34 5.80
CA ASN A 148 -2.39 -1.48 4.49
C ASN A 148 -1.63 -0.21 4.08
N VAL A 149 -2.13 0.97 4.46
CA VAL A 149 -1.45 2.26 4.24
C VAL A 149 -0.10 2.25 4.96
N VAL A 150 -0.08 1.88 6.25
CA VAL A 150 1.16 1.82 7.04
C VAL A 150 2.13 0.78 6.48
N ALA A 151 1.67 -0.43 6.19
CA ALA A 151 2.52 -1.50 5.65
C ALA A 151 3.13 -1.13 4.30
N THR A 152 2.38 -0.44 3.45
CA THR A 152 2.87 0.06 2.17
C THR A 152 4.10 0.96 2.35
N MET A 153 4.16 1.75 3.42
CA MET A 153 5.28 2.65 3.70
C MET A 153 6.57 1.93 4.09
N PHE A 154 6.49 0.64 4.43
CA PHE A 154 7.66 -0.20 4.67
C PHE A 154 8.24 -0.82 3.39
N VAL A 155 7.50 -0.84 2.28
CA VAL A 155 7.97 -1.42 1.00
C VAL A 155 9.22 -0.75 0.45
N PRO A 156 9.35 0.59 0.38
CA PRO A 156 10.58 1.23 -0.07
C PRO A 156 11.81 0.83 0.75
N TRP A 157 11.64 0.63 2.06
CA TRP A 157 12.71 0.20 2.96
C TRP A 157 13.06 -1.27 2.77
N PHE A 158 12.07 -2.14 2.62
CA PHE A 158 12.27 -3.55 2.28
C PHE A 158 13.09 -3.68 0.99
N LEU A 159 12.66 -3.01 -0.07
CA LEU A 159 13.37 -3.02 -1.36
C LEU A 159 14.78 -2.44 -1.25
N LEU A 160 14.95 -1.30 -0.57
CA LEU A 160 16.27 -0.68 -0.36
C LEU A 160 17.25 -1.63 0.32
N TYR A 161 16.84 -2.23 1.45
CA TYR A 161 17.74 -3.07 2.22
C TYR A 161 17.99 -4.43 1.57
N PHE A 162 17.03 -4.93 0.79
CA PHE A 162 17.24 -6.10 -0.07
C PHE A 162 18.33 -5.84 -1.12
N GLU A 163 18.27 -4.71 -1.83
CA GLU A 163 19.31 -4.29 -2.79
C GLU A 163 20.68 -4.11 -2.13
N GLN A 164 20.70 -3.55 -0.92
CA GLN A 164 21.94 -3.40 -0.13
C GLN A 164 22.44 -4.73 0.49
N LYS A 165 21.70 -5.84 0.32
CA LYS A 165 21.99 -7.14 0.95
C LYS A 165 22.08 -7.07 2.48
N ASN A 166 21.37 -6.11 3.10
CA ASN A 166 21.29 -5.96 4.55
C ASN A 166 20.15 -6.81 5.10
N TRP A 167 20.40 -8.12 5.22
CA TRP A 167 19.35 -9.10 5.52
C TRP A 167 18.62 -8.87 6.85
N LYS A 168 19.31 -8.36 7.88
CA LYS A 168 18.67 -8.04 9.17
C LYS A 168 17.55 -7.01 8.99
N LYS A 169 17.83 -5.94 8.25
CA LYS A 169 16.84 -4.89 8.00
C LYS A 169 15.80 -5.31 6.97
N THR A 170 16.19 -6.08 5.95
CA THR A 170 15.24 -6.68 5.00
C THR A 170 14.20 -7.54 5.74
N ILE A 171 14.64 -8.43 6.64
CA ILE A 171 13.73 -9.26 7.45
C ILE A 171 12.85 -8.40 8.34
N LEU A 172 13.40 -7.36 8.99
CA LEU A 172 12.61 -6.44 9.81
C LEU A 172 11.45 -5.81 9.02
N PHE A 173 11.73 -5.18 7.88
CA PHE A 173 10.68 -4.53 7.09
C PHE A 173 9.73 -5.53 6.43
N PHE A 174 10.22 -6.71 6.05
CA PHE A 174 9.38 -7.80 5.58
C PHE A 174 8.37 -8.24 6.65
N VAL A 175 8.83 -8.50 7.87
CA VAL A 175 7.94 -8.87 9.00
C VAL A 175 6.95 -7.75 9.30
N LEU A 176 7.39 -6.48 9.29
CA LEU A 176 6.49 -5.35 9.48
C LEU A 176 5.39 -5.32 8.41
N ILE A 177 5.68 -5.63 7.15
CA ILE A 177 4.65 -5.74 6.09
C ILE A 177 3.69 -6.90 6.37
N LEU A 178 4.20 -8.08 6.78
CA LEU A 178 3.38 -9.27 7.01
C LEU A 178 2.36 -9.10 8.14
N ILE A 179 2.77 -8.51 9.28
CA ILE A 179 1.93 -8.42 10.47
C ILE A 179 0.81 -7.37 10.40
N ALA A 180 0.75 -6.63 9.29
CA ALA A 180 -0.22 -5.57 9.10
C ALA A 180 -1.61 -6.11 8.79
N LYS A 181 -1.69 -7.05 7.86
CA LYS A 181 -2.94 -7.61 7.35
C LYS A 181 -2.64 -8.78 6.42
N GLU A 182 -3.54 -9.75 6.33
CA GLU A 182 -3.37 -10.94 5.50
C GLU A 182 -3.22 -10.62 4.00
N ASN A 183 -3.90 -9.58 3.50
CA ASN A 183 -3.76 -9.16 2.10
C ASN A 183 -2.34 -8.61 1.81
N MET A 184 -1.69 -7.98 2.80
CA MET A 184 -0.30 -7.53 2.69
C MET A 184 0.68 -8.70 2.67
N ALA A 185 0.35 -9.81 3.36
CA ALA A 185 1.12 -11.04 3.24
C ALA A 185 1.04 -11.62 1.81
N LEU A 186 -0.15 -11.65 1.21
CA LEU A 186 -0.29 -12.04 -0.20
C LEU A 186 0.48 -11.08 -1.13
N TRP A 187 0.45 -9.77 -0.88
CA TRP A 187 1.26 -8.82 -1.63
C TRP A 187 2.76 -9.09 -1.50
N ALA A 188 3.23 -9.40 -0.29
CA ALA A 188 4.63 -9.72 -0.02
C ALA A 188 5.14 -10.96 -0.78
N VAL A 189 4.25 -11.91 -1.12
CA VAL A 189 4.58 -13.02 -2.04
C VAL A 189 5.06 -12.46 -3.39
N PHE A 190 4.31 -11.51 -3.96
CA PHE A 190 4.61 -10.92 -5.25
C PHE A 190 5.73 -9.88 -5.20
N LEU A 191 5.96 -9.23 -4.04
CA LEU A 191 7.20 -8.49 -3.79
C LEU A 191 8.42 -9.42 -3.93
N GLY A 192 8.38 -10.60 -3.31
CA GLY A 192 9.41 -11.63 -3.43
C GLY A 192 9.58 -12.14 -4.86
N PHE A 193 8.49 -12.41 -5.59
CA PHE A 193 8.56 -12.82 -7.00
C PHE A 193 9.12 -11.72 -7.91
N GLY A 194 8.74 -10.46 -7.72
CA GLY A 194 9.30 -9.34 -8.46
C GLY A 194 10.82 -9.21 -8.25
N LEU A 195 11.28 -9.35 -7.00
CA LEU A 195 12.71 -9.37 -6.68
C LEU A 195 13.44 -10.57 -7.29
N ALA A 196 12.84 -11.76 -7.23
CA ALA A 196 13.40 -12.97 -7.83
C ALA A 196 13.53 -12.83 -9.35
N PHE A 197 12.47 -12.35 -10.02
CA PHE A 197 12.46 -12.09 -11.45
C PHE A 197 13.52 -11.06 -11.85
N LYS A 198 13.60 -9.93 -11.13
CA LYS A 198 14.64 -8.91 -11.35
C LYS A 198 16.05 -9.52 -11.30
N ALA A 199 16.32 -10.32 -10.27
CA ALA A 199 17.61 -10.96 -10.09
C ALA A 199 17.91 -12.02 -11.18
N LEU A 200 16.90 -12.75 -11.65
CA LEU A 200 17.04 -13.69 -12.78
C LEU A 200 17.41 -12.97 -14.08
N VAL A 201 16.74 -11.85 -14.39
CA VAL A 201 17.07 -11.02 -15.56
C VAL A 201 18.52 -10.51 -15.47
N GLN A 202 18.98 -10.19 -14.25
CA GLN A 202 20.36 -9.78 -13.98
C GLN A 202 21.36 -10.94 -13.87
N LYS A 203 20.91 -12.20 -14.06
CA LYS A 203 21.71 -13.43 -13.92
C LYS A 203 22.29 -13.66 -12.51
N ASP A 204 21.77 -13.01 -11.47
CA ASP A 204 22.13 -13.25 -10.07
C ASP A 204 21.23 -14.33 -9.45
N ARG A 205 21.58 -15.60 -9.71
CA ARG A 205 20.81 -16.76 -9.21
C ARG A 205 20.70 -16.81 -7.69
N LYS A 206 21.70 -16.31 -6.97
CA LYS A 206 21.72 -16.34 -5.50
C LYS A 206 20.68 -15.36 -4.95
N THR A 207 20.67 -14.12 -5.47
CA THR A 207 19.64 -13.14 -5.08
C THR A 207 18.24 -13.60 -5.52
N ALA A 208 18.13 -14.24 -6.68
CA ALA A 208 16.86 -14.80 -7.14
C ALA A 208 16.28 -15.83 -6.17
N LEU A 209 17.11 -16.77 -5.70
CA LEU A 209 16.72 -17.77 -4.70
C LEU A 209 16.28 -17.11 -3.39
N ILE A 210 16.97 -16.06 -2.94
CA ILE A 210 16.59 -15.31 -1.74
C ILE A 210 15.22 -14.63 -1.91
N GLY A 211 14.96 -14.02 -3.08
CA GLY A 211 13.64 -13.45 -3.41
C GLY A 211 12.53 -14.51 -3.34
N SER A 212 12.79 -15.71 -3.87
CA SER A 212 11.88 -16.85 -3.77
C SER A 212 11.66 -17.31 -2.33
N TYR A 213 12.66 -17.26 -1.44
CA TYR A 213 12.48 -17.58 -0.02
C TYR A 213 11.55 -16.59 0.68
N PHE A 214 11.69 -15.29 0.41
CA PHE A 214 10.74 -14.29 0.93
C PHE A 214 9.32 -14.55 0.41
N ALA A 215 9.18 -14.86 -0.89
CA ALA A 215 7.87 -15.19 -1.46
C ALA A 215 7.23 -16.41 -0.79
N THR A 216 7.99 -17.49 -0.60
CA THR A 216 7.52 -18.71 0.06
C THR A 216 7.18 -18.47 1.54
N ALA A 217 8.01 -17.70 2.26
CA ALA A 217 7.73 -17.37 3.66
C ALA A 217 6.44 -16.55 3.80
N ALA A 218 6.24 -15.56 2.92
CA ALA A 218 4.99 -14.78 2.88
C ALA A 218 3.78 -15.66 2.56
N LEU A 219 3.92 -16.62 1.64
CA LEU A 219 2.84 -17.54 1.28
C LEU A 219 2.47 -18.47 2.45
N ILE A 220 3.47 -19.02 3.14
CA ILE A 220 3.26 -19.84 4.34
C ILE A 220 2.52 -19.03 5.41
N TYR A 221 2.97 -17.80 5.66
CA TYR A 221 2.33 -16.92 6.63
C TYR A 221 0.88 -16.56 6.23
N PHE A 222 0.65 -16.18 4.97
CA PHE A 222 -0.69 -15.92 4.44
C PHE A 222 -1.63 -17.12 4.64
N LEU A 223 -1.19 -18.33 4.29
CA LEU A 223 -1.96 -19.55 4.47
C LEU A 223 -2.21 -19.87 5.95
N LEU A 224 -1.22 -19.66 6.81
CA LEU A 224 -1.37 -19.82 8.26
C LEU A 224 -2.43 -18.86 8.82
N VAL A 225 -2.40 -17.59 8.40
CA VAL A 225 -3.35 -16.58 8.86
C VAL A 225 -4.77 -16.91 8.40
N ILE A 226 -4.97 -17.16 7.11
CA ILE A 226 -6.29 -17.43 6.52
C ILE A 226 -6.88 -18.77 6.97
N LYS A 227 -6.07 -19.84 7.04
CA LYS A 227 -6.60 -21.20 7.29
C LYS A 227 -6.59 -21.62 8.76
N VAL A 228 -5.81 -20.95 9.60
CA VAL A 228 -5.62 -21.35 11.00
C VAL A 228 -5.94 -20.22 11.96
N ILE A 229 -5.25 -19.09 11.85
CA ILE A 229 -5.34 -18.02 12.87
C ILE A 229 -6.72 -17.36 12.88
N ILE A 230 -7.15 -16.80 11.74
CA ILE A 230 -8.45 -16.12 11.65
C ILE A 230 -9.61 -17.08 12.03
N PRO A 231 -9.70 -18.29 11.47
CA PRO A 231 -10.74 -19.25 11.86
C PRO A 231 -10.72 -19.63 13.34
N SER A 232 -9.55 -19.71 13.98
CA SER A 232 -9.45 -20.03 15.41
C SER A 232 -9.93 -18.92 16.33
N LEU A 233 -9.99 -17.68 15.83
CA LEU A 233 -10.45 -16.49 16.56
C LEU A 233 -11.88 -16.08 16.19
N ALA A 234 -12.42 -16.62 15.09
CA ALA A 234 -13.74 -16.30 14.58
C ALA A 234 -14.85 -16.94 15.42
N THR A 235 -16.02 -16.31 15.40
CA THR A 235 -17.23 -16.86 15.99
C THR A 235 -17.60 -18.20 15.31
N PRO A 236 -17.97 -19.26 16.05
CA PRO A 236 -18.26 -20.57 15.47
C PRO A 236 -19.31 -20.50 14.34
N GLY A 237 -19.01 -21.15 13.20
CA GLY A 237 -19.90 -21.19 12.03
C GLY A 237 -19.80 -19.98 11.10
N ARG A 238 -18.94 -18.99 11.39
CA ARG A 238 -18.71 -17.83 10.52
C ARG A 238 -17.67 -18.15 9.44
N GLU A 239 -18.02 -17.85 8.19
CA GLU A 239 -17.07 -17.88 7.07
C GLU A 239 -16.25 -16.59 6.98
N TYR A 240 -15.11 -16.66 6.29
CA TYR A 240 -14.25 -15.50 6.06
C TYR A 240 -14.96 -14.45 5.18
N LEU A 241 -15.12 -13.25 5.71
CA LEU A 241 -15.98 -12.20 5.13
C LEU A 241 -15.45 -11.60 3.82
N HIS A 242 -14.13 -11.58 3.64
CA HIS A 242 -13.50 -10.81 2.56
C HIS A 242 -13.32 -11.61 1.25
N ASN A 243 -14.21 -12.56 1.00
CA ASN A 243 -14.30 -13.31 -0.24
C ASN A 243 -15.41 -12.73 -1.15
N SER A 244 -15.11 -11.63 -1.83
CA SER A 244 -16.05 -10.91 -2.71
C SER A 244 -15.53 -10.91 -4.15
N PHE A 245 -15.45 -12.08 -4.77
CA PHE A 245 -14.91 -12.28 -6.12
C PHE A 245 -15.82 -13.17 -6.98
N ASN A 246 -17.14 -13.02 -6.81
CA ASN A 246 -18.15 -13.93 -7.38
C ASN A 246 -18.09 -14.02 -8.92
N ALA A 247 -17.63 -12.97 -9.60
CA ALA A 247 -17.40 -13.00 -11.05
C ALA A 247 -16.40 -14.07 -11.51
N LEU A 248 -15.48 -14.46 -10.62
CA LEU A 248 -14.45 -15.49 -10.84
C LEU A 248 -14.71 -16.78 -10.06
N GLY A 249 -15.57 -16.80 -9.04
CA GLY A 249 -15.94 -18.03 -8.32
C GLY A 249 -16.49 -17.74 -6.92
N GLY A 250 -17.18 -18.72 -6.33
CA GLY A 250 -17.80 -18.55 -5.00
C GLY A 250 -16.82 -18.68 -3.83
N ASN A 251 -15.61 -19.19 -4.07
CA ASN A 251 -14.56 -19.32 -3.06
C ASN A 251 -13.16 -19.14 -3.67
N PHE A 252 -12.14 -18.93 -2.82
CA PHE A 252 -10.75 -18.74 -3.26
C PHE A 252 -10.23 -19.86 -4.16
N GLY A 253 -10.64 -21.12 -3.93
CA GLY A 253 -10.22 -22.25 -4.76
C GLY A 253 -10.78 -22.15 -6.19
N GLU A 254 -12.07 -21.87 -6.30
CA GLU A 254 -12.74 -21.64 -7.59
C GLU A 254 -12.18 -20.44 -8.34
N VAL A 255 -11.96 -19.31 -7.64
CA VAL A 255 -11.36 -18.10 -8.23
C VAL A 255 -10.02 -18.43 -8.88
N LEU A 256 -9.13 -19.12 -8.15
CA LEU A 256 -7.82 -19.52 -8.69
C LEU A 256 -7.97 -20.44 -9.90
N ILE A 257 -8.85 -21.44 -9.83
CA ILE A 257 -9.07 -22.39 -10.93
C ILE A 257 -9.64 -21.67 -12.17
N ASN A 258 -10.59 -20.77 -11.99
CA ASN A 258 -11.29 -20.09 -13.08
C ASN A 258 -10.44 -19.04 -13.78
N ILE A 259 -9.47 -18.43 -13.09
CA ILE A 259 -8.43 -17.60 -13.73
C ILE A 259 -7.70 -18.37 -14.84
N PHE A 260 -7.41 -19.65 -14.62
CA PHE A 260 -6.73 -20.50 -15.61
C PHE A 260 -7.67 -21.18 -16.60
N LYS A 261 -8.88 -21.56 -16.17
CA LYS A 261 -9.88 -22.20 -17.06
C LYS A 261 -10.51 -21.20 -18.05
N HIS A 262 -10.63 -19.93 -17.67
CA HIS A 262 -11.32 -18.90 -18.45
C HIS A 262 -10.47 -17.63 -18.65
N PRO A 263 -9.27 -17.73 -19.25
CA PRO A 263 -8.30 -16.63 -19.30
C PRO A 263 -8.82 -15.40 -20.06
N LEU A 264 -9.60 -15.59 -21.12
CA LEU A 264 -10.19 -14.47 -21.88
C LEU A 264 -11.18 -13.68 -21.02
N LYS A 265 -12.07 -14.37 -20.29
CA LYS A 265 -13.01 -13.74 -19.37
C LYS A 265 -12.29 -13.03 -18.24
N THR A 266 -11.22 -13.62 -17.69
CA THR A 266 -10.41 -12.98 -16.64
C THR A 266 -9.76 -11.69 -17.13
N VAL A 267 -9.22 -11.68 -18.36
CA VAL A 267 -8.64 -10.47 -18.96
C VAL A 267 -9.73 -9.42 -19.23
N GLU A 268 -10.90 -9.82 -19.73
CA GLU A 268 -12.05 -8.93 -19.92
C GLU A 268 -12.48 -8.27 -18.60
N LEU A 269 -12.54 -9.05 -17.51
CA LEU A 269 -12.90 -8.57 -16.18
C LEU A 269 -11.90 -7.56 -15.60
N LEU A 270 -10.67 -7.47 -16.11
CA LEU A 270 -9.75 -6.41 -15.69
C LEU A 270 -10.24 -5.03 -16.11
N PHE A 271 -11.01 -4.94 -17.21
CA PHE A 271 -11.38 -3.66 -17.81
C PHE A 271 -12.89 -3.38 -17.76
N THR A 272 -13.71 -4.42 -17.62
CA THR A 272 -15.17 -4.32 -17.67
C THR A 272 -15.80 -4.19 -16.29
N ASN A 273 -16.90 -3.43 -16.23
CA ASN A 273 -17.79 -3.40 -15.08
C ASN A 273 -18.55 -4.72 -14.99
N HIS A 274 -18.49 -5.38 -13.83
CA HIS A 274 -19.16 -6.65 -13.58
C HIS A 274 -20.15 -6.59 -12.40
N SER A 275 -20.48 -5.38 -11.92
CA SER A 275 -21.44 -5.17 -10.85
C SER A 275 -22.90 -5.31 -11.32
N GLY A 276 -23.13 -5.14 -12.62
CA GLY A 276 -24.47 -5.09 -13.21
C GLY A 276 -25.12 -3.71 -13.20
N ASP A 277 -24.50 -2.71 -12.58
CA ASP A 277 -25.00 -1.33 -12.57
C ASP A 277 -24.14 -0.41 -13.46
N PRO A 278 -24.69 0.13 -14.58
CA PRO A 278 -23.97 1.00 -15.50
C PRO A 278 -23.40 2.28 -14.87
N ILE A 279 -23.87 2.70 -13.68
CA ILE A 279 -23.32 3.88 -13.00
C ILE A 279 -21.82 3.73 -12.68
N TYR A 280 -21.34 2.49 -12.56
CA TYR A 280 -19.94 2.18 -12.27
C TYR A 280 -19.08 1.95 -13.53
N ASP A 281 -19.63 2.20 -14.73
CA ASP A 281 -18.88 2.12 -15.98
C ASP A 281 -17.75 3.15 -16.01
N GLY A 282 -16.57 2.75 -16.48
CA GLY A 282 -15.41 3.63 -16.61
C GLY A 282 -14.54 3.77 -15.35
N ILE A 283 -14.99 3.35 -14.16
CA ILE A 283 -14.22 3.47 -12.90
C ILE A 283 -12.85 2.76 -13.00
N LYS A 284 -12.81 1.55 -13.57
CA LYS A 284 -11.54 0.82 -13.77
C LYS A 284 -10.60 1.55 -14.72
N ALA A 285 -11.15 2.14 -15.79
CA ALA A 285 -10.37 2.89 -16.76
C ALA A 285 -9.79 4.17 -16.12
N GLU A 286 -10.58 4.88 -15.33
CA GLU A 286 -10.11 6.03 -14.52
C GLU A 286 -8.92 5.65 -13.65
N THR A 287 -9.01 4.55 -12.89
CA THR A 287 -7.91 4.06 -12.06
C THR A 287 -6.66 3.77 -12.87
N TYR A 288 -6.79 3.12 -14.03
CA TYR A 288 -5.64 2.87 -14.90
C TYR A 288 -5.03 4.18 -15.44
N PHE A 289 -5.84 5.15 -15.87
CA PHE A 289 -5.34 6.45 -16.30
C PHE A 289 -4.62 7.18 -15.16
N ALA A 290 -5.17 7.18 -13.94
CA ALA A 290 -4.53 7.76 -12.77
C ALA A 290 -3.18 7.12 -12.46
N ILE A 291 -3.09 5.78 -12.53
CA ILE A 291 -1.82 5.06 -12.34
C ILE A 291 -0.81 5.42 -13.45
N LEU A 292 -1.24 5.43 -14.71
CA LEU A 292 -0.37 5.73 -15.85
C LEU A 292 0.21 7.15 -15.79
N LEU A 293 -0.64 8.15 -15.52
CA LEU A 293 -0.25 9.56 -15.41
C LEU A 293 0.67 9.81 -14.20
N ALA A 294 0.49 9.05 -13.11
CA ALA A 294 1.38 9.10 -11.95
C ALA A 294 2.74 8.39 -12.15
N GLY A 295 3.04 7.90 -13.36
CA GLY A 295 4.31 7.24 -13.71
C GLY A 295 4.19 5.75 -13.99
N GLY A 296 2.99 5.18 -13.98
CA GLY A 296 2.71 3.76 -14.20
C GLY A 296 3.16 3.24 -15.57
N ILE A 297 3.40 4.11 -16.55
CA ILE A 297 4.00 3.74 -17.85
C ILE A 297 5.34 3.00 -17.64
N ALA A 298 6.08 3.33 -16.57
CA ALA A 298 7.34 2.68 -16.25
C ALA A 298 7.21 1.19 -15.90
N LEU A 299 6.03 0.71 -15.50
CA LEU A 299 5.78 -0.71 -15.18
C LEU A 299 5.98 -1.61 -16.41
N PHE A 300 5.73 -1.10 -17.62
CA PHE A 300 5.98 -1.84 -18.87
C PHE A 300 7.48 -1.92 -19.22
N LEU A 301 8.28 -0.99 -18.72
CA LEU A 301 9.73 -0.92 -18.97
C LEU A 301 10.56 -1.53 -17.83
N ALA A 302 9.93 -1.80 -16.69
CA ALA A 302 10.49 -2.47 -15.53
C ALA A 302 9.47 -3.50 -14.99
N PRO A 303 9.24 -4.61 -15.73
CA PRO A 303 8.17 -5.58 -15.45
C PRO A 303 8.31 -6.28 -14.10
N GLU A 304 9.49 -6.26 -13.46
CA GLU A 304 9.65 -6.72 -12.08
C GLU A 304 8.68 -6.03 -11.11
N TYR A 305 8.38 -4.75 -11.31
CA TYR A 305 7.45 -3.99 -10.48
C TYR A 305 5.99 -4.21 -10.88
N LEU A 306 5.72 -4.57 -12.14
CA LEU A 306 4.39 -5.00 -12.55
C LEU A 306 4.01 -6.32 -11.85
N ILE A 307 4.95 -7.27 -11.75
CA ILE A 307 4.77 -8.52 -11.00
C ILE A 307 4.38 -8.22 -9.55
N MET A 308 5.05 -7.26 -8.92
CA MET A 308 4.75 -6.84 -7.54
C MET A 308 3.31 -6.34 -7.37
N LEU A 309 2.71 -5.76 -8.40
CA LEU A 309 1.38 -5.16 -8.33
C LEU A 309 0.24 -6.09 -8.79
N ILE A 310 0.55 -7.28 -9.31
CA ILE A 310 -0.47 -8.27 -9.74
C ILE A 310 -1.56 -8.49 -8.69
N PRO A 311 -1.24 -8.85 -7.42
CA PRO A 311 -2.29 -9.14 -6.44
C PRO A 311 -3.06 -7.88 -6.05
N ILE A 312 -2.43 -6.71 -6.09
CA ILE A 312 -3.08 -5.43 -5.77
C ILE A 312 -4.11 -5.10 -6.84
N VAL A 313 -3.74 -5.17 -8.12
CA VAL A 313 -4.68 -4.97 -9.22
C VAL A 313 -5.80 -6.01 -9.17
N ALA A 314 -5.48 -7.29 -8.98
CA ALA A 314 -6.46 -8.37 -8.96
C ALA A 314 -7.46 -8.22 -7.80
N GLN A 315 -6.99 -8.01 -6.57
CA GLN A 315 -7.85 -7.78 -5.40
C GLN A 315 -8.75 -6.57 -5.58
N LYS A 316 -8.24 -5.55 -6.26
CA LYS A 316 -8.96 -4.33 -6.57
C LYS A 316 -10.04 -4.58 -7.61
N VAL A 317 -9.68 -4.90 -8.85
CA VAL A 317 -10.60 -4.86 -10.00
C VAL A 317 -11.48 -6.09 -10.16
N PHE A 318 -11.17 -7.21 -9.51
CA PHE A 318 -12.05 -8.38 -9.49
C PHE A 318 -13.02 -8.39 -8.31
N ASN A 319 -12.95 -7.39 -7.42
CA ASN A 319 -13.83 -7.33 -6.27
C ASN A 319 -15.28 -7.07 -6.69
N ASP A 320 -16.25 -7.66 -6.02
CA ASP A 320 -17.66 -7.40 -6.32
C ASP A 320 -18.10 -5.97 -5.92
N ILE A 321 -17.36 -5.29 -5.03
CA ILE A 321 -17.68 -3.94 -4.56
C ILE A 321 -17.02 -2.88 -5.46
N PRO A 322 -17.80 -2.08 -6.24
CA PRO A 322 -17.25 -1.18 -7.25
C PRO A 322 -16.37 -0.05 -6.71
N ILE A 323 -16.64 0.45 -5.50
CA ILE A 323 -15.85 1.52 -4.88
C ILE A 323 -14.37 1.15 -4.77
N ARG A 324 -14.07 -0.15 -4.58
CA ARG A 324 -12.71 -0.65 -4.49
C ARG A 324 -11.97 -0.49 -5.81
N TRP A 325 -12.66 -0.48 -6.95
CA TRP A 325 -12.05 -0.36 -8.28
C TRP A 325 -11.48 1.01 -8.55
N GLY A 326 -12.04 2.04 -7.92
CA GLY A 326 -11.79 3.44 -8.21
C GLY A 326 -10.54 4.01 -7.54
N ILE A 327 -10.44 5.33 -7.59
CA ILE A 327 -9.30 6.09 -7.04
C ILE A 327 -9.54 6.62 -5.62
N SER A 328 -10.75 6.38 -5.08
CA SER A 328 -11.17 6.78 -3.74
C SER A 328 -10.61 5.86 -2.64
N ASP A 329 -10.73 6.35 -1.39
CA ASP A 329 -10.28 5.69 -0.16
C ASP A 329 -8.81 5.24 -0.18
N HIS A 330 -8.49 4.21 0.60
CA HIS A 330 -7.14 3.70 0.78
C HIS A 330 -6.73 2.65 -0.28
N TYR A 331 -7.61 2.27 -1.22
CA TYR A 331 -7.43 1.12 -2.11
C TYR A 331 -6.40 1.32 -3.24
N SER A 332 -5.70 2.45 -3.25
CA SER A 332 -4.70 2.79 -4.26
C SER A 332 -3.32 3.08 -3.67
N ILE A 333 -3.16 2.94 -2.35
CA ILE A 333 -1.93 3.34 -1.67
C ILE A 333 -0.75 2.46 -2.05
N GLU A 334 -0.95 1.16 -2.24
CA GLU A 334 0.07 0.16 -2.56
C GLU A 334 0.79 0.46 -3.89
N PHE A 335 0.09 1.11 -4.82
CA PHE A 335 0.66 1.56 -6.08
C PHE A 335 1.73 2.64 -5.87
N ALA A 336 1.55 3.53 -4.89
CA ALA A 336 2.37 4.73 -4.73
C ALA A 336 3.88 4.41 -4.64
N PRO A 337 4.39 3.57 -3.72
CA PRO A 337 5.82 3.32 -3.66
C PRO A 337 6.33 2.53 -4.88
N VAL A 338 5.56 1.57 -5.38
CA VAL A 338 6.03 0.68 -6.46
C VAL A 338 6.08 1.39 -7.81
N VAL A 339 5.04 2.17 -8.15
CA VAL A 339 5.00 2.96 -9.39
C VAL A 339 6.12 3.98 -9.41
N ILE A 340 6.32 4.70 -8.30
CA ILE A 340 7.38 5.71 -8.21
C ILE A 340 8.75 5.05 -8.29
N ILE A 341 9.00 3.96 -7.56
CA ILE A 341 10.27 3.23 -7.67
C ILE A 341 10.51 2.71 -9.09
N ALA A 342 9.48 2.18 -9.77
CA ALA A 342 9.58 1.74 -11.15
C ALA A 342 9.97 2.89 -12.09
N LEU A 343 9.31 4.04 -11.97
CA LEU A 343 9.59 5.24 -12.74
C LEU A 343 11.04 5.69 -12.57
N TYR A 344 11.51 5.86 -11.34
CA TYR A 344 12.88 6.32 -11.10
C TYR A 344 13.93 5.26 -11.47
N THR A 345 13.56 3.97 -11.46
CA THR A 345 14.39 2.90 -12.03
C THR A 345 14.54 3.03 -13.54
N VAL A 346 13.46 3.34 -14.26
CA VAL A 346 13.50 3.58 -15.71
C VAL A 346 14.26 4.85 -16.03
N ILE A 347 13.99 5.96 -15.35
CA ILE A 347 14.72 7.24 -15.52
C ILE A 347 16.22 7.03 -15.28
N HIS A 348 16.59 6.24 -14.27
CA HIS A 348 18.00 5.92 -14.00
C HIS A 348 18.68 5.21 -15.18
N ARG A 349 17.97 4.33 -15.90
CA ARG A 349 18.48 3.60 -17.08
C ARG A 349 18.70 4.52 -18.29
N MET A 350 18.11 5.71 -18.33
CA MET A 350 18.27 6.65 -19.45
C MET A 350 19.69 7.24 -19.51
N LYS A 351 20.15 7.67 -20.69
CA LYS A 351 21.49 8.27 -20.85
C LYS A 351 21.52 9.77 -20.60
N LYS A 352 20.44 10.48 -20.95
CA LYS A 352 20.30 11.94 -20.85
C LYS A 352 18.90 12.30 -20.33
N TRP A 353 18.70 13.57 -19.98
CA TRP A 353 17.42 14.16 -19.56
C TRP A 353 16.79 13.58 -18.28
N LYS A 354 17.58 12.98 -17.39
CA LYS A 354 17.06 12.30 -16.20
C LYS A 354 16.30 13.25 -15.27
N VAL A 355 16.83 14.45 -15.08
CA VAL A 355 16.27 15.44 -14.15
C VAL A 355 15.03 16.09 -14.77
N GLU A 356 15.09 16.40 -16.06
CA GLU A 356 14.02 16.98 -16.86
C GLU A 356 12.82 16.03 -16.93
N LEU A 357 13.05 14.74 -17.18
CA LEU A 357 11.99 13.73 -17.17
C LEU A 357 11.42 13.49 -15.78
N ALA A 358 12.25 13.56 -14.73
CA ALA A 358 11.76 13.49 -13.35
C ALA A 358 10.83 14.66 -13.02
N TYR A 359 11.20 15.90 -13.41
CA TYR A 359 10.35 17.07 -13.23
C TYR A 359 9.08 17.03 -14.09
N ALA A 360 9.19 16.63 -15.36
CA ALA A 360 8.03 16.51 -16.24
C ALA A 360 7.04 15.47 -15.70
N SER A 361 7.52 14.31 -15.26
CA SER A 361 6.66 13.27 -14.68
C SER A 361 6.01 13.73 -13.37
N LEU A 362 6.77 14.42 -12.50
CA LEU A 362 6.23 15.04 -11.29
C LEU A 362 5.12 16.05 -11.62
N ALA A 363 5.33 16.92 -12.61
CA ALA A 363 4.36 17.93 -13.00
C ALA A 363 3.06 17.30 -13.53
N VAL A 364 3.17 16.26 -14.37
CA VAL A 364 2.01 15.48 -14.84
C VAL A 364 1.29 14.85 -13.66
N CYS A 365 2.01 14.23 -12.73
CA CYS A 365 1.41 13.61 -11.54
C CYS A 365 0.67 14.64 -10.69
N ILE A 366 1.29 15.78 -10.35
CA ILE A 366 0.63 16.86 -9.59
C ILE A 366 -0.65 17.32 -10.29
N PHE A 367 -0.58 17.65 -11.58
CA PHE A 367 -1.73 18.14 -12.33
C PHE A 367 -2.84 17.09 -12.40
N SER A 368 -2.48 15.84 -12.69
CA SER A 368 -3.44 14.74 -12.74
C SER A 368 -4.07 14.47 -11.38
N THR A 369 -3.29 14.48 -10.29
CA THR A 369 -3.81 14.31 -8.94
C THR A 369 -4.79 15.42 -8.60
N ILE A 370 -4.48 16.69 -8.84
CA ILE A 370 -5.43 17.79 -8.60
C ILE A 370 -6.72 17.56 -9.40
N SER A 371 -6.60 17.27 -10.70
CA SER A 371 -7.75 17.02 -11.57
C SER A 371 -8.61 15.85 -11.09
N PHE A 372 -7.98 14.75 -10.68
CA PHE A 372 -8.68 13.58 -10.15
C PHE A 372 -9.25 13.85 -8.77
N MET A 373 -8.63 14.66 -7.92
CA MET A 373 -9.19 14.93 -6.60
C MET A 373 -10.41 15.86 -6.68
N ASP A 374 -10.47 16.74 -7.70
CA ASP A 374 -11.61 17.65 -7.96
C ASP A 374 -12.72 17.01 -8.81
N HIS A 375 -12.37 16.06 -9.69
CA HIS A 375 -13.29 15.41 -10.62
C HIS A 375 -13.03 13.90 -10.64
N ARG A 376 -13.92 13.13 -9.99
CA ARG A 376 -13.88 11.66 -9.96
C ARG A 376 -15.13 11.08 -10.59
N VAL A 377 -14.95 10.02 -11.37
CA VAL A 377 -16.03 9.11 -11.76
C VAL A 377 -16.37 8.17 -10.60
N SER A 378 -15.38 7.86 -9.76
CA SER A 378 -15.53 6.95 -8.61
C SER A 378 -16.17 7.57 -7.35
N GLU A 379 -17.10 8.51 -7.49
CA GLU A 379 -17.87 9.13 -6.37
C GLU A 379 -19.37 8.79 -6.42
#